data_AF-A0AA43BXE1-F1
#
_entry.id   AF-A0AA43BXE1-F1
#
_cell.length_a   1.000
_cell.length_b   1.000
_cell.length_c   1.000
_cell.angle_alpha   90.00
_cell.angle_beta   90.00
_cell.angle_gamma   90.00
#
_symmetry.space_group_name_H-M   'P 1'
#
loop_
_entity.id
_entity.type
_entity.pdbx_description
1 polymer ?
#
loop_
_entity_poly.entity_id
_entity_poly.type
_entity_poly.pdbx_seq_one_letter_code
_entity_poly.pdbx_strand_id
1 'polypeptide(L)'
;MRRRHALDYRGRTGWSTGVLIGALLAIAIATLAPGDPEGTTGGFACVFCGDRALADFLINVILYMPLGVGLAMSGVRLSRIVLAGVLLSSSIEAVQVILPGRDASVGDVIANTLGTGLGALIVFASPRWLRPSRLTSNLFCLSASALAVATLALTGYLLGPSLPTGAYSVIWTPAEEGRPRYGGAVVRAAIGDISLRPARVEETDSIRAILAGGARMEARIVVGPPPPKSTALVLVRDDLMRKILALGVDRHDFVVSYRTRAADFQLDQPDVRWVAAMDDLMVGDTTTVRIWGRRSQPCMALGTRQRCGFGFTVGSGWTLLFYAESFPNWLKLGLTGAWVAGLLLPVGFWFRRDARSVAALVIVGVGLAVIPASTELVTTLWWEWIAAVVGVVLGLLLRRAAVSDQGSIR
;
A
#
# COMPACT_ATOMS: atom_id res chain seq x y z
N MET A 1 -43.73 27.49 -13.33
CA MET A 1 -42.42 26.94 -13.76
C MET A 1 -41.22 27.20 -12.82
N ARG A 2 -41.30 28.00 -11.74
CA ARG A 2 -40.15 28.26 -10.81
C ARG A 2 -39.88 27.23 -9.70
N ARG A 3 -40.78 26.27 -9.43
CA ARG A 3 -40.62 25.29 -8.33
C ARG A 3 -39.80 24.03 -8.67
N ARG A 4 -39.58 23.71 -9.95
CA ARG A 4 -38.84 22.50 -10.36
C ARG A 4 -37.31 22.66 -10.29
N HIS A 5 -36.76 23.87 -10.46
CA HIS A 5 -35.33 24.13 -10.29
C HIS A 5 -34.83 24.06 -8.84
N ALA A 6 -35.69 24.31 -7.85
CA ALA A 6 -35.29 24.36 -6.44
C ALA A 6 -35.13 22.97 -5.80
N LEU A 7 -35.84 21.94 -6.30
CA LEU A 7 -35.73 20.57 -5.80
C LEU A 7 -34.46 19.87 -6.30
N ASP A 8 -34.08 20.10 -7.55
CA ASP A 8 -32.87 19.54 -8.17
C ASP A 8 -31.59 20.17 -7.61
N TYR A 9 -31.66 21.46 -7.23
CA TYR A 9 -30.56 22.16 -6.55
C TYR A 9 -30.38 21.66 -5.09
N ARG A 10 -31.47 21.43 -4.34
CA ARG A 10 -31.43 20.97 -2.94
C ARG A 10 -30.80 19.58 -2.79
N GLY A 11 -31.10 18.67 -3.71
CA GLY A 11 -30.49 17.34 -3.76
C GLY A 11 -28.98 17.42 -3.99
N ARG A 12 -28.55 18.14 -5.03
CA ARG A 12 -27.11 18.34 -5.32
C ARG A 12 -26.34 19.02 -4.19
N THR A 13 -26.93 20.01 -3.51
CA THR A 13 -26.29 20.68 -2.37
C THR A 13 -26.10 19.76 -1.16
N GLY A 14 -27.04 18.84 -0.89
CA GLY A 14 -26.90 17.91 0.24
C GLY A 14 -25.72 16.94 0.08
N TRP A 15 -25.57 16.37 -1.11
CA TRP A 15 -24.46 15.47 -1.42
C TRP A 15 -23.12 16.19 -1.46
N SER A 16 -23.04 17.40 -2.05
CA SER A 16 -21.79 18.16 -2.09
C SER A 16 -21.34 18.57 -0.69
N THR A 17 -22.26 18.99 0.18
CA THR A 17 -21.96 19.29 1.59
C THR A 17 -21.47 18.05 2.33
N GLY A 18 -22.10 16.89 2.15
CA GLY A 18 -21.66 15.64 2.77
C GLY A 18 -20.24 15.24 2.36
N VAL A 19 -19.92 15.33 1.06
CA VAL A 19 -18.57 15.05 0.54
C VAL A 19 -17.54 16.03 1.12
N LEU A 20 -17.86 17.32 1.19
CA LEU A 20 -16.97 18.33 1.76
C LEU A 20 -16.69 18.09 3.25
N ILE A 21 -17.73 17.83 4.04
CA ILE A 21 -17.57 17.53 5.47
C ILE A 21 -16.72 16.27 5.65
N GLY A 22 -17.03 15.20 4.91
CA GLY A 22 -16.26 13.96 4.95
C GLY A 22 -14.79 14.17 4.57
N ALA A 23 -14.52 14.96 3.53
CA ALA A 23 -13.16 15.29 3.10
C ALA A 23 -12.39 16.07 4.15
N LEU A 24 -13.00 17.13 4.71
CA LEU A 24 -12.37 17.95 5.75
C LEU A 24 -12.10 17.16 7.02
N LEU A 25 -13.02 16.27 7.43
CA LEU A 25 -12.81 15.38 8.57
C LEU A 25 -11.69 14.38 8.31
N ALA A 26 -11.66 13.75 7.13
CA ALA A 26 -10.60 12.80 6.78
C ALA A 26 -9.23 13.49 6.75
N ILE A 27 -9.13 14.68 6.15
CA ILE A 27 -7.91 15.50 6.14
C ILE A 27 -7.49 15.80 7.57
N ALA A 28 -8.38 16.37 8.40
CA ALA A 28 -8.06 16.73 9.78
C ALA A 28 -7.58 15.53 10.61
N ILE A 29 -8.25 14.38 10.49
CA ILE A 29 -7.86 13.16 11.23
C ILE A 29 -6.48 12.66 10.77
N ALA A 30 -6.20 12.68 9.47
CA ALA A 30 -4.95 12.16 8.92
C ALA A 30 -3.74 13.09 9.19
N THR A 31 -3.94 14.40 9.20
CA THR A 31 -2.84 15.38 9.24
C THR A 31 -2.60 16.02 10.60
N LEU A 32 -3.63 16.12 11.45
CA LEU A 32 -3.53 16.76 12.77
C LEU A 32 -3.29 15.78 13.92
N ALA A 33 -3.22 14.48 13.65
CA ALA A 33 -2.73 13.50 14.61
C ALA A 33 -1.20 13.61 14.75
N PRO A 34 -0.64 13.48 15.97
CA PRO A 34 0.81 13.41 16.20
C PRO A 34 1.45 12.38 15.27
N GLY A 35 2.60 12.73 14.69
CA GLY A 35 3.33 11.83 13.80
C GLY A 35 4.30 10.92 14.55
N ASP A 36 4.92 10.01 13.82
CA ASP A 36 5.98 9.16 14.39
C ASP A 36 7.27 9.99 14.58
N PRO A 37 7.90 9.95 15.77
CA PRO A 37 9.13 10.72 16.05
C PRO A 37 10.36 10.32 15.21
N GLU A 38 10.27 9.19 14.49
CA GLU A 38 11.42 8.47 13.90
C GLU A 38 11.63 8.76 12.40
N GLY A 39 10.82 9.62 11.79
CA GLY A 39 10.97 9.99 10.37
C GLY A 39 12.24 10.79 10.11
N THR A 40 13.00 10.43 9.07
CA THR A 40 14.10 11.26 8.56
C THR A 40 13.53 12.59 8.06
N THR A 41 13.85 13.68 8.76
CA THR A 41 13.30 15.00 8.48
C THR A 41 13.80 15.51 7.12
N GLY A 42 12.90 15.60 6.15
CA GLY A 42 13.16 16.32 4.91
C GLY A 42 13.18 17.81 5.21
N GLY A 43 14.21 18.53 4.76
CA GLY A 43 14.21 19.99 4.91
C GLY A 43 12.97 20.61 4.25
N PHE A 44 12.40 21.65 4.87
CA PHE A 44 11.13 22.33 4.49
C PHE A 44 10.92 22.56 2.98
N ALA A 45 11.99 22.86 2.22
CA ALA A 45 11.93 23.16 0.78
C ALA A 45 12.04 21.94 -0.14
N CYS A 46 12.24 20.74 0.40
CA CYS A 46 12.43 19.54 -0.41
C CYS A 46 11.09 18.85 -0.72
N VAL A 47 10.84 18.59 -2.00
CA VAL A 47 9.59 17.97 -2.48
C VAL A 47 9.61 16.45 -2.34
N PHE A 48 10.78 15.82 -2.46
CA PHE A 48 10.97 14.36 -2.35
C PHE A 48 12.15 14.04 -1.43
N CYS A 49 11.98 14.34 -0.13
CA CYS A 49 12.94 13.98 0.90
C CYS A 49 12.30 13.08 1.94
N GLY A 50 13.05 12.08 2.39
CA GLY A 50 12.59 11.07 3.34
C GLY A 50 12.53 9.67 2.71
N ASP A 51 12.50 8.65 3.55
CA ASP A 51 12.57 7.25 3.14
C ASP A 51 11.32 6.78 2.36
N ARG A 52 10.21 7.53 2.47
CA ARG A 52 8.90 7.23 1.87
C ARG A 52 8.23 8.43 1.17
N ALA A 53 9.04 9.38 0.68
CA ALA A 53 8.52 10.65 0.16
C ALA A 53 7.55 10.50 -1.03
N LEU A 54 7.75 9.53 -1.94
CA LEU A 54 6.80 9.30 -3.04
C LEU A 54 5.47 8.73 -2.54
N ALA A 55 5.52 7.83 -1.57
CA ALA A 55 4.33 7.29 -0.93
C ALA A 55 3.52 8.39 -0.25
N ASP A 56 4.18 9.23 0.56
CA ASP A 56 3.55 10.36 1.26
C ASP A 56 2.93 11.36 0.27
N PHE A 57 3.65 11.70 -0.81
CA PHE A 57 3.14 12.55 -1.89
C PHE A 57 1.87 11.97 -2.54
N LEU A 58 1.86 10.68 -2.88
CA LEU A 58 0.71 10.02 -3.51
C LEU A 58 -0.49 9.92 -2.55
N ILE A 59 -0.26 9.62 -1.27
CA ILE A 59 -1.31 9.61 -0.25
C ILE A 59 -1.94 10.98 -0.13
N ASN A 60 -1.14 12.04 -0.05
CA ASN A 60 -1.61 13.41 0.07
C ASN A 60 -2.46 13.86 -1.13
N VAL A 61 -2.03 13.49 -2.35
CA VAL A 61 -2.84 13.67 -3.57
C VAL A 61 -4.20 12.95 -3.45
N ILE A 62 -4.22 11.68 -3.00
CA ILE A 62 -5.46 10.89 -2.83
C ILE A 62 -6.36 11.47 -1.73
N LEU A 63 -5.78 11.88 -0.61
CA LEU A 63 -6.48 12.41 0.57
C LEU A 63 -7.22 13.72 0.25
N TYR A 64 -6.64 14.58 -0.59
CA TYR A 64 -7.23 15.87 -0.95
C TYR A 64 -8.15 15.83 -2.18
N MET A 65 -8.15 14.75 -2.97
CA MET A 65 -9.08 14.61 -4.11
C MET A 65 -10.56 14.83 -3.74
N PRO A 66 -11.10 14.25 -2.64
CA PRO A 66 -12.49 14.46 -2.23
C PRO A 66 -12.86 15.92 -1.96
N LEU A 67 -11.92 16.76 -1.48
CA LEU A 67 -12.15 18.19 -1.29
C LEU A 67 -12.43 18.87 -2.64
N GLY A 68 -11.61 18.57 -3.65
CA GLY A 68 -11.79 19.05 -5.01
C GLY A 68 -13.12 18.63 -5.63
N VAL A 69 -13.51 17.37 -5.42
CA VAL A 69 -14.80 16.83 -5.86
C VAL A 69 -15.95 17.60 -5.23
N GLY A 70 -15.96 17.75 -3.90
CA GLY A 70 -17.03 18.44 -3.18
C GLY A 70 -17.19 19.91 -3.56
N LEU A 71 -16.07 20.64 -3.75
CA LEU A 71 -16.09 22.04 -4.16
C LEU A 71 -16.58 22.19 -5.60
N ALA A 72 -16.13 21.32 -6.52
CA ALA A 72 -16.58 21.34 -7.91
C ALA A 72 -18.06 20.99 -8.04
N MET A 73 -18.56 20.01 -7.26
CA MET A 73 -19.99 19.69 -7.19
C MET A 73 -20.83 20.86 -6.67
N SER A 74 -20.24 21.73 -5.85
CA SER A 74 -20.85 22.96 -5.35
C SER A 74 -20.80 24.14 -6.35
N GLY A 75 -20.29 23.92 -7.57
CA GLY A 75 -20.24 24.93 -8.63
C GLY A 75 -19.08 25.93 -8.50
N VAL A 76 -18.09 25.65 -7.67
CA VAL A 76 -16.92 26.51 -7.49
C VAL A 76 -16.02 26.43 -8.73
N ARG A 77 -15.46 27.55 -9.17
CA ARG A 77 -14.53 27.60 -10.32
C ARG A 77 -13.18 27.00 -9.95
N LEU A 78 -12.51 26.34 -10.92
CA LEU A 78 -11.23 25.66 -10.72
C LEU A 78 -10.18 26.52 -10.00
N SER A 79 -10.02 27.79 -10.38
CA SER A 79 -9.03 28.68 -9.75
C SER A 79 -9.29 28.89 -8.25
N ARG A 80 -10.55 28.99 -7.83
CA ARG A 80 -10.93 29.10 -6.41
C ARG A 80 -10.77 27.77 -5.67
N ILE A 81 -10.97 26.64 -6.36
CA ILE A 81 -10.76 25.31 -5.79
C ILE A 81 -9.27 25.08 -5.52
N VAL A 82 -8.41 25.40 -6.49
CA VAL A 82 -6.96 25.32 -6.34
C VAL A 82 -6.49 26.25 -5.22
N LEU A 83 -6.99 27.50 -5.19
CA LEU A 83 -6.68 28.43 -4.09
C LEU A 83 -7.11 27.89 -2.72
N ALA A 84 -8.29 27.27 -2.62
CA ALA A 84 -8.75 26.65 -1.38
C ALA A 84 -7.85 25.48 -0.94
N GLY A 85 -7.38 24.66 -1.89
CA GLY A 85 -6.41 23.60 -1.63
C GLY A 85 -5.08 24.14 -1.07
N VAL A 86 -4.53 25.18 -1.72
CA VAL A 86 -3.30 25.86 -1.25
C VAL A 86 -3.49 26.41 0.16
N LEU A 87 -4.55 27.22 0.38
CA LEU A 87 -4.78 27.87 1.67
C LEU A 87 -5.00 26.85 2.79
N LEU A 88 -5.82 25.81 2.56
CA LEU A 88 -6.05 24.77 3.56
C LEU A 88 -4.77 24.00 3.87
N SER A 89 -4.01 23.61 2.84
CA SER A 89 -2.75 22.89 3.05
C SER A 89 -1.74 23.74 3.80
N SER A 90 -1.48 24.98 3.36
CA SER A 90 -0.57 25.89 4.08
C SER A 90 -1.00 26.13 5.53
N SER A 91 -2.30 26.16 5.81
CA SER A 91 -2.79 26.30 7.19
C SER A 91 -2.50 25.07 8.04
N ILE A 92 -2.63 23.87 7.47
CA ILE A 92 -2.31 22.60 8.16
C ILE A 92 -0.81 22.49 8.40
N GLU A 93 0.03 22.79 7.40
CA GLU A 93 1.48 22.81 7.56
C GLU A 93 1.91 23.77 8.68
N ALA A 94 1.30 24.96 8.75
CA ALA A 94 1.58 25.93 9.81
C ALA A 94 1.23 25.40 11.21
N VAL A 95 0.16 24.58 11.34
CA VAL A 95 -0.18 23.90 12.58
C VAL A 95 0.79 22.76 12.88
N GLN A 96 1.26 22.04 11.86
CA GLN A 96 2.18 20.92 12.04
C GLN A 96 3.56 21.32 12.58
N VAL A 97 3.99 22.58 12.38
CA VAL A 97 5.22 23.12 13.01
C VAL A 97 5.24 22.95 14.53
N ILE A 98 4.07 22.94 15.18
CA ILE A 98 3.95 22.77 16.63
C ILE A 98 3.46 21.38 17.06
N LEU A 99 3.22 20.46 16.11
CA LEU A 99 2.78 19.09 16.41
C LEU A 99 3.98 18.15 16.53
N PRO A 100 4.15 17.45 17.67
CA PRO A 100 5.24 16.49 17.83
C PRO A 100 5.24 15.41 16.73
N GLY A 101 6.42 15.13 16.17
CA GLY A 101 6.62 14.12 15.14
C GLY A 101 6.07 14.50 13.75
N ARG A 102 5.74 15.78 13.52
CA ARG A 102 5.34 16.29 12.21
C ARG A 102 6.30 17.40 11.77
N ASP A 103 6.58 17.44 10.47
CA ASP A 103 7.36 18.48 9.83
C ASP A 103 6.52 19.18 8.78
N ALA A 104 6.68 20.50 8.68
CA ALA A 104 6.06 21.27 7.61
C ALA A 104 6.80 21.05 6.28
N SER A 105 6.07 20.78 5.20
CA SER A 105 6.62 20.41 3.90
C SER A 105 5.98 21.18 2.74
N VAL A 106 6.81 21.82 1.91
CA VAL A 106 6.35 22.38 0.62
C VAL A 106 5.87 21.27 -0.33
N GLY A 107 6.48 20.08 -0.24
CA GLY A 107 6.05 18.90 -1.02
C GLY A 107 4.60 18.53 -0.74
N ASP A 108 4.17 18.61 0.51
CA ASP A 108 2.81 18.30 0.92
C ASP A 108 1.81 19.34 0.42
N VAL A 109 2.16 20.63 0.47
CA VAL A 109 1.34 21.69 -0.14
C VAL A 109 1.11 21.45 -1.64
N ILE A 110 2.15 21.03 -2.36
CA ILE A 110 2.06 20.71 -3.78
C ILE A 110 1.16 19.49 -4.00
N ALA A 111 1.38 18.40 -3.27
CA ALA A 111 0.60 17.17 -3.36
C ALA A 111 -0.90 17.41 -3.08
N ASN A 112 -1.19 18.11 -1.99
CA ASN A 112 -2.54 18.43 -1.55
C ASN A 112 -3.27 19.33 -2.55
N THR A 113 -2.57 20.33 -3.09
CA THR A 113 -3.09 21.23 -4.13
C THR A 113 -3.38 20.47 -5.42
N LEU A 114 -2.46 19.58 -5.84
CA LEU A 114 -2.64 18.72 -7.01
C LEU A 114 -3.83 17.79 -6.83
N GLY A 115 -3.95 17.12 -5.68
CA GLY A 115 -5.10 16.28 -5.33
C GLY A 115 -6.42 17.04 -5.43
N THR A 116 -6.48 18.22 -4.81
CA THR A 116 -7.65 19.11 -4.87
C THR A 116 -8.01 19.50 -6.32
N GLY A 117 -7.00 19.83 -7.14
CA GLY A 117 -7.19 20.14 -8.55
C GLY A 117 -7.71 18.94 -9.37
N LEU A 118 -7.09 17.77 -9.21
CA LEU A 118 -7.49 16.53 -9.89
C LEU A 118 -8.92 16.11 -9.51
N GLY A 119 -9.27 16.21 -8.23
CA GLY A 119 -10.64 15.97 -7.77
C GLY A 119 -11.68 16.84 -8.47
N ALA A 120 -11.36 18.14 -8.65
CA ALA A 120 -12.25 19.04 -9.39
C ALA A 120 -12.35 18.68 -10.88
N LEU A 121 -11.23 18.30 -11.51
CA LEU A 121 -11.20 17.88 -12.91
C LEU A 121 -12.03 16.62 -13.17
N ILE A 122 -12.09 15.67 -12.23
CA ILE A 122 -12.96 14.49 -12.32
C ILE A 122 -14.42 14.93 -12.49
N VAL A 123 -14.87 15.91 -11.69
CA VAL A 123 -16.25 16.42 -11.75
C VAL A 123 -16.50 17.22 -13.03
N PHE A 124 -15.58 18.10 -13.42
CA PHE A 124 -15.74 18.89 -14.65
C PHE A 124 -15.70 18.03 -15.92
N ALA A 125 -14.94 16.94 -15.91
CA ALA A 125 -14.89 15.99 -17.02
C ALA A 125 -16.07 14.99 -17.01
N SER A 126 -16.90 14.97 -15.96
CA SER A 126 -17.98 13.99 -15.77
C SER A 126 -18.92 13.79 -16.96
N PRO A 127 -19.33 14.81 -17.74
CA PRO A 127 -20.17 14.58 -18.90
C PRO A 127 -19.52 13.67 -19.95
N ARG A 128 -18.18 13.71 -20.07
CA ARG A 128 -17.42 12.94 -21.08
C ARG A 128 -17.26 11.47 -20.69
N TRP A 129 -17.08 11.19 -19.40
CA TRP A 129 -16.76 9.83 -18.93
C TRP A 129 -17.94 9.09 -18.28
N LEU A 130 -18.98 9.79 -17.80
CA LEU A 130 -20.23 9.16 -17.33
C LEU A 130 -21.06 8.62 -18.51
N ARG A 131 -21.00 9.28 -19.67
CA ARG A 131 -21.80 8.92 -20.85
C ARG A 131 -20.97 8.90 -22.14
N PRO A 132 -19.94 8.06 -22.20
CA PRO A 132 -19.12 7.95 -23.39
C PRO A 132 -19.94 7.35 -24.55
N SER A 133 -19.55 7.68 -25.78
CA SER A 133 -20.00 6.95 -26.97
C SER A 133 -19.65 5.46 -26.86
N ARG A 134 -20.24 4.59 -27.70
CA ARG A 134 -19.90 3.15 -27.69
C ARG A 134 -18.40 2.91 -27.89
N LEU A 135 -17.80 3.62 -28.85
CA LEU A 135 -16.36 3.50 -29.15
C LEU A 135 -15.51 3.96 -27.96
N THR A 136 -15.86 5.12 -27.38
CA THR A 136 -15.15 5.68 -26.23
C THR A 136 -15.29 4.81 -24.97
N SER A 137 -16.47 4.20 -24.75
CA SER A 137 -16.70 3.26 -23.64
C SER A 137 -15.78 2.04 -23.75
N ASN A 138 -15.60 1.51 -24.95
CA ASN A 138 -14.74 0.36 -25.19
C ASN A 138 -13.27 0.72 -25.01
N LEU A 139 -12.86 1.92 -25.46
CA LEU A 139 -11.53 2.44 -25.18
C LEU A 139 -11.30 2.59 -23.68
N PHE A 140 -12.21 3.22 -22.94
CA PHE A 140 -12.08 3.37 -21.49
C PHE A 140 -12.07 2.04 -20.75
N CYS A 141 -12.87 1.06 -21.16
CA CYS A 141 -12.88 -0.28 -20.57
C CYS A 141 -11.53 -1.00 -20.80
N LEU A 142 -10.99 -0.95 -22.03
CA LEU A 142 -9.69 -1.53 -22.36
C LEU A 142 -8.54 -0.79 -21.66
N SER A 143 -8.57 0.54 -21.63
CA SER A 143 -7.59 1.37 -20.92
C SER A 143 -7.62 1.11 -19.41
N ALA A 144 -8.79 0.97 -18.81
CA ALA A 144 -8.93 0.60 -17.41
C ALA A 144 -8.38 -0.80 -17.12
N SER A 145 -8.65 -1.77 -18.00
CA SER A 145 -8.10 -3.12 -17.90
C SER A 145 -6.58 -3.12 -18.03
N ALA A 146 -6.03 -2.41 -19.02
CA ALA A 146 -4.59 -2.28 -19.22
C ALA A 146 -3.91 -1.58 -18.02
N LEU A 147 -4.52 -0.51 -17.49
CA LEU A 147 -4.02 0.19 -16.31
C LEU A 147 -4.04 -0.72 -15.09
N ALA A 148 -5.13 -1.46 -14.85
CA ALA A 148 -5.21 -2.42 -13.74
C ALA A 148 -4.10 -3.49 -13.85
N VAL A 149 -3.95 -4.12 -15.02
CA VAL A 149 -2.89 -5.12 -15.27
C VAL A 149 -1.50 -4.51 -15.08
N ALA A 150 -1.28 -3.29 -15.55
CA ALA A 150 -0.01 -2.58 -15.36
C ALA A 150 0.26 -2.30 -13.87
N THR A 151 -0.74 -1.87 -13.09
CA THR A 151 -0.62 -1.67 -11.64
C THR A 151 -0.31 -2.98 -10.90
N LEU A 152 -0.95 -4.10 -11.29
CA LEU A 152 -0.67 -5.41 -10.73
C LEU A 152 0.77 -5.87 -11.05
N ALA A 153 1.21 -5.70 -12.30
CA ALA A 153 2.58 -6.04 -12.70
C ALA A 153 3.61 -5.16 -11.99
N LEU A 154 3.34 -3.85 -11.88
CA LEU A 154 4.17 -2.90 -11.16
C LEU A 154 4.24 -3.25 -9.67
N THR A 155 3.14 -3.69 -9.06
CA THR A 155 3.10 -4.18 -7.68
C THR A 155 4.09 -5.34 -7.49
N GLY A 156 4.05 -6.33 -8.38
CA GLY A 156 4.96 -7.47 -8.32
C GLY A 156 6.42 -7.11 -8.59
N TYR A 157 6.67 -6.14 -9.47
CA TYR A 157 8.02 -5.60 -9.69
C TYR A 157 8.54 -4.86 -8.44
N LEU A 158 7.75 -3.94 -7.87
CA LEU A 158 8.16 -3.09 -6.75
C LEU A 158 8.33 -3.87 -5.45
N LEU A 159 7.47 -4.85 -5.18
CA LEU A 159 7.56 -5.71 -3.99
C LEU A 159 8.61 -6.83 -4.12
N GLY A 160 9.18 -6.99 -5.32
CA GLY A 160 10.35 -7.85 -5.50
C GLY A 160 11.55 -7.31 -4.73
N PRO A 161 12.47 -8.19 -4.28
CA PRO A 161 13.63 -7.82 -3.49
C PRO A 161 14.62 -6.99 -4.30
N SER A 162 15.26 -6.05 -3.62
CA SER A 162 16.39 -5.26 -4.11
C SER A 162 17.61 -5.60 -3.25
N LEU A 163 18.63 -6.20 -3.87
CA LEU A 163 19.83 -6.71 -3.18
C LEU A 163 21.08 -5.96 -3.69
N PRO A 164 21.52 -4.88 -3.01
CA PRO A 164 22.66 -4.06 -3.43
C PRO A 164 23.98 -4.82 -3.47
N THR A 165 24.94 -4.32 -4.26
CA THR A 165 26.27 -4.93 -4.44
C THR A 165 27.26 -4.68 -3.29
N GLY A 166 26.93 -3.77 -2.36
CA GLY A 166 27.74 -3.42 -1.20
C GLY A 166 27.93 -4.57 -0.21
N ALA A 167 28.85 -4.39 0.73
CA ALA A 167 29.16 -5.41 1.73
C ALA A 167 28.03 -5.56 2.76
N TYR A 168 27.71 -6.79 3.15
CA TYR A 168 26.68 -7.01 4.16
C TYR A 168 27.27 -7.14 5.56
N SER A 169 26.50 -6.73 6.56
CA SER A 169 26.78 -6.93 7.97
C SER A 169 25.58 -7.54 8.67
N VAL A 170 25.84 -8.37 9.66
CA VAL A 170 24.81 -9.06 10.46
C VAL A 170 24.85 -8.52 11.88
N ILE A 171 23.68 -8.24 12.42
CA ILE A 171 23.50 -7.87 13.82
C ILE A 171 22.43 -8.77 14.42
N TRP A 172 22.69 -9.33 15.59
CA TRP A 172 21.71 -10.10 16.36
C TRP A 172 21.10 -9.23 17.44
N THR A 173 19.78 -9.32 17.60
CA THR A 173 19.01 -8.57 18.61
C THR A 173 19.45 -7.10 18.69
N PRO A 174 19.49 -6.34 17.57
CA PRO A 174 19.90 -4.95 17.60
C PRO A 174 18.99 -4.16 18.55
N ALA A 175 19.57 -3.23 19.29
CA ALA A 175 18.81 -2.12 19.86
C ALA A 175 18.72 -1.06 18.76
N GLU A 176 17.51 -0.82 18.25
CA GLU A 176 17.25 0.24 17.28
C GLU A 176 16.60 1.42 18.02
N GLU A 177 16.78 2.63 17.50
CA GLU A 177 16.15 3.81 18.07
C GLU A 177 14.62 3.62 18.05
N GLY A 178 13.97 3.84 19.20
CA GLY A 178 12.52 3.69 19.35
C GLY A 178 11.96 2.25 19.35
N ARG A 179 12.81 1.22 19.15
CA ARG A 179 12.45 -0.21 19.21
C ARG A 179 13.25 -0.94 20.29
N PRO A 180 12.60 -1.62 21.25
CA PRO A 180 13.31 -2.31 22.31
C PRO A 180 14.13 -3.49 21.76
N ARG A 181 15.26 -3.79 22.41
CA ARG A 181 16.00 -5.03 22.17
C ARG A 181 15.11 -6.22 22.49
N TYR A 182 15.13 -7.25 21.64
CA TYR A 182 14.43 -8.49 21.91
C TYR A 182 14.92 -9.13 23.22
N GLY A 183 13.99 -9.53 24.10
CA GLY A 183 14.31 -10.08 25.42
C GLY A 183 14.79 -11.54 25.42
N GLY A 184 14.80 -12.20 24.26
CA GLY A 184 15.38 -13.54 24.08
C GLY A 184 16.77 -13.46 23.44
N ALA A 185 17.21 -14.55 22.81
CA ALA A 185 18.55 -14.63 22.20
C ALA A 185 18.56 -15.39 20.88
N VAL A 186 19.47 -15.02 19.98
CA VAL A 186 19.78 -15.83 18.80
C VAL A 186 20.94 -16.75 19.16
N VAL A 187 20.74 -18.06 19.01
CA VAL A 187 21.76 -19.09 19.25
C VAL A 187 22.56 -19.34 17.97
N ARG A 188 21.86 -19.41 16.84
CA ARG A 188 22.44 -19.66 15.53
C ARG A 188 21.57 -19.02 14.46
N ALA A 189 22.20 -18.47 13.43
CA ALA A 189 21.53 -18.02 12.22
C ALA A 189 22.35 -18.43 11.00
N ALA A 190 21.68 -18.82 9.91
CA ALA A 190 22.32 -19.23 8.67
C ALA A 190 21.46 -18.90 7.44
N ILE A 191 22.11 -18.65 6.31
CA ILE A 191 21.51 -18.55 4.97
C ILE A 191 22.19 -19.59 4.08
N GLY A 192 21.44 -20.59 3.64
CA GLY A 192 21.99 -21.79 3.03
C GLY A 192 23.00 -22.44 3.99
N ASP A 193 24.21 -22.64 3.50
CA ASP A 193 25.31 -23.22 4.30
C ASP A 193 26.16 -22.15 5.02
N ILE A 194 25.87 -20.86 4.81
CA ILE A 194 26.64 -19.74 5.34
C ILE A 194 26.11 -19.36 6.73
N SER A 195 26.98 -19.45 7.75
CA SER A 195 26.65 -19.05 9.11
C SER A 195 26.65 -17.52 9.26
N LEU A 196 25.51 -16.95 9.65
CA LEU A 196 25.36 -15.52 9.91
C LEU A 196 25.83 -15.17 11.32
N ARG A 197 27.12 -14.91 11.50
CA ARG A 197 27.66 -14.42 12.78
C ARG A 197 27.60 -12.89 12.84
N PRO A 198 27.45 -12.28 14.04
CA PRO A 198 27.47 -10.82 14.19
C PRO A 198 28.82 -10.25 13.78
N ALA A 199 28.92 -9.79 12.54
CA ALA A 199 30.12 -9.20 11.94
C ALA A 199 29.78 -8.73 10.51
N ARG A 200 30.77 -8.14 9.85
CA ARG A 200 30.76 -8.01 8.38
C ARG A 200 30.82 -9.42 7.76
N VAL A 201 30.03 -9.64 6.72
CA VAL A 201 29.97 -10.89 5.99
C VAL A 201 31.04 -10.88 4.89
N GLU A 202 31.95 -11.86 4.92
CA GLU A 202 32.95 -12.06 3.87
C GLU A 202 32.31 -12.56 2.56
N GLU A 203 31.40 -13.54 2.66
CA GLU A 203 30.71 -14.18 1.52
C GLU A 203 29.46 -13.42 1.05
N THR A 204 29.55 -12.10 0.90
CA THR A 204 28.38 -11.25 0.57
C THR A 204 27.73 -11.65 -0.78
N ASP A 205 28.52 -11.94 -1.81
CA ASP A 205 27.98 -12.31 -3.13
C ASP A 205 27.25 -13.66 -3.11
N SER A 206 27.74 -14.63 -2.32
CA SER A 206 27.09 -15.92 -2.11
C SER A 206 25.75 -15.76 -1.39
N ILE A 207 25.69 -14.95 -0.33
CA ILE A 207 24.42 -14.62 0.35
C ILE A 207 23.45 -13.97 -0.64
N ARG A 208 23.92 -13.02 -1.45
CA ARG A 208 23.09 -12.36 -2.46
C ARG A 208 22.51 -13.36 -3.45
N ALA A 209 23.32 -14.29 -3.96
CA ALA A 209 22.87 -15.34 -4.87
C ALA A 209 21.83 -16.27 -4.22
N ILE A 210 22.01 -16.66 -2.95
CA ILE A 210 21.04 -17.49 -2.22
C ILE A 210 19.72 -16.75 -2.00
N LEU A 211 19.79 -15.48 -1.57
CA LEU A 211 18.60 -14.63 -1.41
C LEU A 211 17.90 -14.38 -2.76
N ALA A 212 18.66 -14.23 -3.84
CA ALA A 212 18.16 -14.13 -5.22
C ALA A 212 17.41 -15.40 -5.68
N GLY A 213 17.84 -16.59 -5.26
CA GLY A 213 17.25 -17.88 -5.64
C GLY A 213 16.01 -18.32 -4.84
N GLY A 214 15.64 -17.59 -3.79
CA GLY A 214 14.61 -18.02 -2.83
C GLY A 214 15.27 -18.50 -1.54
N ALA A 215 15.33 -17.58 -0.56
CA ALA A 215 16.12 -17.74 0.66
C ALA A 215 15.82 -19.06 1.39
N ARG A 216 16.87 -19.85 1.63
CA ARG A 216 16.89 -20.90 2.65
C ARG A 216 17.50 -20.31 3.89
N MET A 217 16.68 -19.87 4.83
CA MET A 217 17.15 -19.26 6.06
C MET A 217 16.77 -20.12 7.25
N GLU A 218 17.70 -20.25 8.20
CA GLU A 218 17.46 -20.92 9.47
C GLU A 218 17.94 -20.03 10.61
N ALA A 219 17.13 -19.90 11.65
CA ALA A 219 17.51 -19.24 12.89
C ALA A 219 17.04 -20.07 14.08
N ARG A 220 17.97 -20.47 14.95
CA ARG A 220 17.67 -21.07 16.25
C ARG A 220 17.69 -19.97 17.29
N ILE A 221 16.56 -19.81 18.00
CA ILE A 221 16.33 -18.73 18.94
C ILE A 221 15.88 -19.27 20.29
N VAL A 222 16.24 -18.55 21.34
CA VAL A 222 15.62 -18.65 22.67
C VAL A 222 14.48 -17.64 22.72
N VAL A 223 13.28 -18.11 23.01
CA VAL A 223 12.07 -17.30 23.03
C VAL A 223 12.12 -16.34 24.21
N GLY A 224 12.04 -15.05 23.92
CA GLY A 224 11.89 -13.99 24.91
C GLY A 224 10.43 -13.60 25.12
N PRO A 225 10.15 -12.69 26.08
CA PRO A 225 8.82 -12.12 26.26
C PRO A 225 8.34 -11.39 24.98
N PRO A 226 7.03 -11.40 24.67
CA PRO A 226 6.45 -10.66 23.55
C PRO A 226 6.82 -9.17 23.60
N PRO A 227 7.48 -8.61 22.56
CA PRO A 227 7.86 -7.22 22.55
C PRO A 227 6.65 -6.31 22.28
N PRO A 228 6.59 -5.08 22.85
CA PRO A 228 5.47 -4.16 22.66
C PRO A 228 5.42 -3.55 21.25
N LYS A 229 6.55 -3.50 20.54
CA LYS A 229 6.73 -3.06 19.16
C LYS A 229 7.58 -4.08 18.39
N SER A 230 7.47 -4.06 17.06
CA SER A 230 8.28 -4.89 16.16
C SER A 230 9.78 -4.71 16.42
N THR A 231 10.48 -5.81 16.70
CA THR A 231 11.93 -5.85 16.96
C THR A 231 12.60 -6.94 16.13
N ALA A 232 13.84 -6.69 15.71
CA ALA A 232 14.62 -7.65 14.93
C ALA A 232 15.34 -8.66 15.82
N LEU A 233 15.27 -9.93 15.46
CA LEU A 233 16.08 -11.03 15.97
C LEU A 233 17.42 -11.08 15.24
N VAL A 234 17.36 -11.10 13.92
CA VAL A 234 18.51 -11.12 13.01
C VAL A 234 18.29 -10.05 11.98
N LEU A 235 19.25 -9.15 11.85
CA LEU A 235 19.20 -8.03 10.91
C LEU A 235 20.44 -8.06 10.02
N VAL A 236 20.21 -8.08 8.71
CA VAL A 236 21.23 -7.95 7.67
C VAL A 236 21.13 -6.55 7.08
N ARG A 237 22.22 -5.80 7.11
CA ARG A 237 22.32 -4.45 6.53
C ARG A 237 23.44 -4.39 5.49
N ASP A 238 23.35 -3.45 4.57
CA ASP A 238 24.47 -3.09 3.70
C ASP A 238 25.42 -2.09 4.37
N ASP A 239 26.47 -1.71 3.65
CA ASP A 239 27.48 -0.72 4.04
C ASP A 239 26.92 0.71 4.17
N LEU A 240 25.77 0.98 3.56
CA LEU A 240 25.00 2.21 3.71
C LEU A 240 23.98 2.13 4.85
N MET A 241 24.08 1.13 5.73
CA MET A 241 23.21 0.89 6.88
C MET A 241 21.74 0.62 6.51
N ARG A 242 21.44 0.32 5.25
CA ARG A 242 20.09 0.01 4.79
C ARG A 242 19.76 -1.42 5.17
N LYS A 243 18.56 -1.62 5.73
CA LYS A 243 18.02 -2.97 6.00
C LYS A 243 17.89 -3.74 4.68
N ILE A 244 18.53 -4.91 4.58
CA ILE A 244 18.40 -5.85 3.46
C ILE A 244 17.41 -6.95 3.80
N LEU A 245 17.51 -7.50 5.00
CA LEU A 245 16.66 -8.58 5.50
C LEU A 245 16.61 -8.51 7.02
N ALA A 246 15.43 -8.69 7.60
CA ALA A 246 15.26 -8.83 9.03
C ALA A 246 14.27 -9.96 9.34
N LEU A 247 14.67 -10.85 10.25
CA LEU A 247 13.77 -11.70 10.99
C LEU A 247 13.44 -11.00 12.30
N GLY A 248 12.17 -10.95 12.67
CA GLY A 248 11.72 -10.22 13.84
C GLY A 248 10.48 -10.82 14.49
N VAL A 249 10.14 -10.23 15.63
CA VAL A 249 8.91 -10.52 16.38
C VAL A 249 8.18 -9.21 16.61
N ASP A 250 6.89 -9.20 16.33
CA ASP A 250 5.99 -8.08 16.64
C ASP A 250 4.85 -8.62 17.50
N ARG A 251 4.88 -8.31 18.80
CA ARG A 251 3.97 -8.90 19.80
C ARG A 251 4.04 -10.43 19.75
N HIS A 252 3.02 -11.07 19.17
CA HIS A 252 2.87 -12.52 19.04
C HIS A 252 3.08 -13.01 17.59
N ASP A 253 3.35 -12.10 16.67
CA ASP A 253 3.55 -12.38 15.26
C ASP A 253 5.05 -12.58 14.98
N PHE A 254 5.35 -13.55 14.12
CA PHE A 254 6.68 -13.67 13.54
C PHE A 254 6.74 -12.89 12.23
N VAL A 255 7.75 -12.06 12.06
CA VAL A 255 7.84 -11.09 10.97
C VAL A 255 9.11 -11.30 10.16
N VAL A 256 8.97 -11.26 8.84
CA VAL A 256 10.07 -11.22 7.88
C VAL A 256 9.92 -9.96 7.06
N SER A 257 10.93 -9.09 7.10
CA SER A 257 10.99 -7.92 6.22
C SER A 257 12.26 -7.95 5.40
N TYR A 258 12.18 -7.57 4.13
CA TYR A 258 13.33 -7.50 3.24
C TYR A 258 13.24 -6.25 2.39
N ARG A 259 14.39 -5.75 1.93
CA ARG A 259 14.43 -4.59 1.04
C ARG A 259 13.76 -4.94 -0.27
N THR A 260 12.77 -4.17 -0.66
CA THR A 260 12.10 -4.29 -1.95
C THR A 260 12.58 -3.19 -2.91
N ARG A 261 12.31 -3.33 -4.22
CA ARG A 261 12.58 -2.28 -5.20
C ARG A 261 11.80 -1.00 -4.92
N ALA A 262 10.68 -1.10 -4.19
CA ALA A 262 9.90 0.04 -3.72
C ALA A 262 10.75 1.06 -2.94
N ALA A 263 11.74 0.58 -2.17
CA ALA A 263 12.66 1.42 -1.42
C ALA A 263 13.51 2.34 -2.31
N ASP A 264 13.82 1.92 -3.54
CA ASP A 264 14.58 2.73 -4.50
C ASP A 264 13.72 3.86 -5.10
N PHE A 265 12.39 3.75 -4.97
CA PHE A 265 11.40 4.76 -5.38
C PHE A 265 10.81 5.53 -4.20
N GLN A 266 11.34 5.37 -2.98
CA GLN A 266 10.80 6.02 -1.77
C GLN A 266 9.31 5.68 -1.55
N LEU A 267 8.94 4.44 -1.83
CA LEU A 267 7.66 3.86 -1.49
C LEU A 267 7.79 3.05 -0.21
N ASP A 268 6.64 2.71 0.38
CA ASP A 268 6.62 2.01 1.65
C ASP A 268 7.13 0.55 1.52
N GLN A 269 7.69 0.03 2.62
CA GLN A 269 8.36 -1.26 2.70
C GLN A 269 7.60 -2.19 3.66
N PRO A 270 6.55 -2.88 3.18
CA PRO A 270 5.75 -3.77 4.01
C PRO A 270 6.53 -5.00 4.48
N ASP A 271 6.03 -5.61 5.56
CA ASP A 271 6.52 -6.88 6.08
C ASP A 271 5.63 -8.07 5.64
N VAL A 272 6.20 -9.27 5.75
CA VAL A 272 5.48 -10.54 5.64
C VAL A 272 5.39 -11.13 7.03
N ARG A 273 4.16 -11.43 7.48
CA ARG A 273 3.90 -11.86 8.86
C ARG A 273 3.20 -13.21 8.95
N TRP A 274 3.63 -14.01 9.92
CA TRP A 274 2.88 -15.13 10.44
C TRP A 274 2.21 -14.70 11.74
N VAL A 275 0.91 -14.42 11.63
CA VAL A 275 0.05 -14.01 12.75
C VAL A 275 -0.01 -15.09 13.81
N ALA A 276 0.14 -14.72 15.09
CA ALA A 276 0.02 -15.64 16.22
C ALA A 276 0.97 -16.85 16.11
N ALA A 277 2.15 -16.64 15.50
CA ALA A 277 3.15 -17.70 15.37
C ALA A 277 3.76 -18.06 16.72
N MET A 278 3.87 -17.08 17.62
CA MET A 278 4.58 -17.23 18.90
C MET A 278 3.68 -17.71 20.05
N ASP A 279 2.35 -17.83 19.86
CA ASP A 279 1.38 -18.09 20.94
C ASP A 279 1.58 -19.43 21.66
N ASP A 280 2.10 -20.45 20.97
CA ASP A 280 2.31 -21.78 21.53
C ASP A 280 3.70 -21.97 22.18
N LEU A 281 4.52 -20.91 22.23
CA LEU A 281 5.90 -20.97 22.71
C LEU A 281 6.03 -20.31 24.08
N MET A 282 6.75 -20.96 25.00
CA MET A 282 7.03 -20.39 26.32
C MET A 282 8.33 -19.62 26.33
N VAL A 283 8.39 -18.57 27.16
CA VAL A 283 9.62 -17.81 27.38
C VAL A 283 10.70 -18.75 27.94
N GLY A 284 11.88 -18.75 27.32
CA GLY A 284 12.98 -19.66 27.61
C GLY A 284 13.06 -20.87 26.70
N ASP A 285 12.00 -21.20 25.95
CA ASP A 285 12.03 -22.32 25.00
C ASP A 285 13.03 -22.03 23.88
N THR A 286 13.70 -23.09 23.40
CA THR A 286 14.53 -23.00 22.20
C THR A 286 13.75 -23.52 21.00
N THR A 287 13.53 -22.68 20.01
CA THR A 287 12.84 -23.05 18.76
C THR A 287 13.70 -22.73 17.54
N THR A 288 13.41 -23.40 16.44
CA THR A 288 14.08 -23.17 15.16
C THR A 288 13.08 -22.63 14.15
N VAL A 289 13.38 -21.45 13.62
CA VAL A 289 12.70 -20.84 12.49
C VAL A 289 13.40 -21.32 11.22
N ARG A 290 12.65 -21.85 10.25
CA ARG A 290 13.14 -22.17 8.92
C ARG A 290 12.28 -21.48 7.88
N ILE A 291 12.90 -20.85 6.89
CA ILE A 291 12.24 -20.26 5.72
C ILE A 291 12.87 -20.89 4.48
N TRP A 292 12.07 -21.43 3.59
CA TRP A 292 12.55 -22.07 2.35
C TRP A 292 11.46 -22.05 1.28
N GLY A 293 11.82 -22.49 0.07
CA GLY A 293 10.87 -22.68 -1.03
C GLY A 293 11.10 -21.68 -2.16
N ARG A 294 10.21 -21.73 -3.16
CA ARG A 294 10.25 -20.80 -4.28
C ARG A 294 9.71 -19.45 -3.82
N ARG A 295 10.15 -18.36 -4.46
CA ARG A 295 9.73 -16.99 -4.12
C ARG A 295 8.21 -16.77 -4.20
N SER A 296 7.54 -17.44 -5.13
CA SER A 296 6.07 -17.37 -5.27
C SER A 296 5.29 -18.24 -4.27
N GLN A 297 5.97 -19.15 -3.56
CA GLN A 297 5.36 -20.02 -2.55
C GLN A 297 6.37 -20.36 -1.44
N PRO A 298 6.84 -19.36 -0.67
CA PRO A 298 7.76 -19.62 0.42
C PRO A 298 7.00 -20.31 1.56
N CYS A 299 7.70 -21.22 2.21
CA CYS A 299 7.30 -21.94 3.39
C CYS A 299 8.08 -21.41 4.58
N MET A 300 7.40 -21.30 5.71
CA MET A 300 7.99 -20.99 6.99
C MET A 300 7.63 -22.11 7.97
N ALA A 301 8.59 -22.53 8.77
CA ALA A 301 8.38 -23.38 9.92
C ALA A 301 8.92 -22.73 11.18
N LEU A 302 8.21 -22.97 12.27
CA LEU A 302 8.57 -22.59 13.62
C LEU A 302 8.42 -23.84 14.49
N GLY A 303 9.54 -24.44 14.86
CA GLY A 303 9.55 -25.75 15.53
C GLY A 303 8.94 -26.84 14.66
N THR A 304 7.83 -27.41 15.10
CA THR A 304 7.06 -28.45 14.39
C THR A 304 5.95 -27.88 13.50
N ARG A 305 5.55 -26.62 13.71
CA ARG A 305 4.52 -25.96 12.90
C ARG A 305 5.13 -25.50 11.58
N GLN A 306 4.42 -25.73 10.48
CA GLN A 306 4.82 -25.25 9.16
C GLN A 306 3.61 -24.70 8.41
N ARG A 307 3.82 -23.63 7.64
CA ARG A 307 2.85 -23.08 6.70
C ARG A 307 3.55 -22.57 5.44
N CYS A 308 2.88 -22.67 4.31
CA CYS A 308 3.39 -22.18 3.02
C CYS A 308 2.44 -21.13 2.42
N GLY A 309 2.92 -20.41 1.41
CA GLY A 309 2.17 -19.34 0.76
C GLY A 309 2.23 -18.01 1.51
N PHE A 310 3.33 -17.77 2.23
CA PHE A 310 3.60 -16.45 2.80
C PHE A 310 4.11 -15.50 1.71
N GLY A 311 3.84 -14.20 1.81
CA GLY A 311 4.35 -13.21 0.87
C GLY A 311 3.29 -12.25 0.38
N PHE A 312 3.67 -11.43 -0.59
CA PHE A 312 2.80 -10.43 -1.16
C PHE A 312 1.96 -11.01 -2.28
N THR A 313 0.70 -10.61 -2.37
CA THR A 313 -0.23 -10.99 -3.42
C THR A 313 -0.44 -9.81 -4.37
N VAL A 314 -1.22 -10.01 -5.43
CA VAL A 314 -1.64 -8.93 -6.34
C VAL A 314 -2.40 -7.81 -5.62
N GLY A 315 -3.10 -8.14 -4.53
CA GLY A 315 -3.79 -7.15 -3.71
C GLY A 315 -2.88 -6.38 -2.77
N SER A 316 -1.61 -6.75 -2.59
CA SER A 316 -0.67 -6.03 -1.71
C SER A 316 -0.26 -4.66 -2.24
N GLY A 317 -0.70 -4.23 -3.42
CA GLY A 317 -0.29 -2.94 -4.00
C GLY A 317 -0.57 -1.71 -3.12
N TRP A 318 -1.62 -1.74 -2.30
CA TRP A 318 -1.92 -0.63 -1.38
C TRP A 318 -0.82 -0.42 -0.32
N THR A 319 -0.10 -1.48 0.06
CA THR A 319 0.95 -1.41 1.09
C THR A 319 2.21 -0.72 0.60
N LEU A 320 2.32 -0.45 -0.72
CA LEU A 320 3.39 0.38 -1.27
C LEU A 320 3.16 1.87 -1.01
N LEU A 321 1.89 2.25 -0.81
CA LEU A 321 1.51 3.62 -0.48
C LEU A 321 1.51 3.80 1.02
N PHE A 322 0.75 2.98 1.75
CA PHE A 322 0.56 3.15 3.18
C PHE A 322 0.57 1.80 3.89
N TYR A 323 1.62 1.49 4.63
CA TYR A 323 1.72 0.29 5.47
C TYR A 323 1.86 0.67 6.94
N ALA A 324 0.83 0.33 7.73
CA ALA A 324 0.86 0.46 9.17
C ALA A 324 1.02 -0.92 9.83
N GLU A 325 2.14 -1.11 10.55
CA GLU A 325 2.42 -2.35 11.29
C GLU A 325 1.30 -2.67 12.29
N SER A 326 0.75 -1.63 12.94
CA SER A 326 -0.27 -1.70 13.99
C SER A 326 -1.68 -2.09 13.52
N PHE A 327 -1.95 -2.08 12.21
CA PHE A 327 -3.27 -2.39 11.70
C PHE A 327 -3.67 -3.84 11.98
N PRO A 328 -4.90 -4.09 12.47
CA PRO A 328 -5.37 -5.44 12.70
C PRO A 328 -5.51 -6.19 11.36
N ASN A 329 -5.32 -7.50 11.39
CA ASN A 329 -5.27 -8.32 10.17
C ASN A 329 -6.55 -8.25 9.34
N TRP A 330 -7.72 -8.15 9.96
CA TRP A 330 -9.00 -8.01 9.24
C TRP A 330 -9.04 -6.73 8.39
N LEU A 331 -8.46 -5.63 8.88
CA LEU A 331 -8.40 -4.36 8.15
C LEU A 331 -7.43 -4.46 6.99
N LYS A 332 -6.26 -5.08 7.18
CA LYS A 332 -5.29 -5.35 6.10
C LYS A 332 -5.93 -6.20 5.00
N LEU A 333 -6.67 -7.26 5.35
CA LEU A 333 -7.42 -8.09 4.40
C LEU A 333 -8.50 -7.29 3.66
N GLY A 334 -9.24 -6.45 4.38
CA GLY A 334 -10.25 -5.56 3.81
C GLY A 334 -9.66 -4.57 2.80
N LEU A 335 -8.53 -3.93 3.14
CA LEU A 335 -7.81 -3.01 2.25
C LEU A 335 -7.26 -3.72 1.01
N THR A 336 -6.72 -4.93 1.16
CA THR A 336 -6.29 -5.77 0.02
C THR A 336 -7.45 -6.08 -0.92
N GLY A 337 -8.62 -6.44 -0.39
CA GLY A 337 -9.82 -6.66 -1.20
C GLY A 337 -10.33 -5.37 -1.86
N ALA A 338 -10.38 -4.27 -1.12
CA ALA A 338 -10.79 -2.96 -1.62
C ALA A 338 -9.85 -2.44 -2.73
N TRP A 339 -8.54 -2.70 -2.62
CA TRP A 339 -7.55 -2.36 -3.64
C TRP A 339 -7.86 -3.08 -4.96
N VAL A 340 -8.02 -4.41 -4.93
CA VAL A 340 -8.34 -5.20 -6.13
C VAL A 340 -9.70 -4.79 -6.71
N ALA A 341 -10.72 -4.64 -5.87
CA ALA A 341 -12.05 -4.22 -6.30
C ALA A 341 -12.02 -2.81 -6.92
N GLY A 342 -11.27 -1.88 -6.31
CA GLY A 342 -11.11 -0.51 -6.78
C GLY A 342 -10.42 -0.41 -8.13
N LEU A 343 -9.38 -1.21 -8.37
CA LEU A 343 -8.71 -1.28 -9.67
C LEU A 343 -9.63 -1.78 -10.80
N LEU A 344 -10.59 -2.65 -10.47
CA LEU A 344 -11.47 -3.29 -11.46
C LEU A 344 -12.86 -2.66 -11.58
N LEU A 345 -13.22 -1.78 -10.65
CA LEU A 345 -14.44 -0.98 -10.71
C LEU A 345 -14.57 -0.20 -12.03
N PRO A 346 -13.53 0.51 -12.53
CA PRO A 346 -13.64 1.25 -13.79
C PRO A 346 -13.87 0.32 -15.00
N VAL A 347 -13.29 -0.89 -14.99
CA VAL A 347 -13.54 -1.91 -16.03
C VAL A 347 -15.03 -2.24 -16.09
N GLY A 348 -15.64 -2.51 -14.95
CA GLY A 348 -17.09 -2.74 -14.83
C GLY A 348 -17.94 -1.53 -15.19
N PHE A 349 -17.51 -0.33 -14.80
CA PHE A 349 -18.24 0.91 -15.07
C PHE A 349 -18.37 1.19 -16.57
N TRP A 350 -17.32 0.96 -17.36
CA TRP A 350 -17.35 1.15 -18.81
C TRP A 350 -17.69 -0.10 -19.62
N PHE A 351 -17.88 -1.25 -18.97
CA PHE A 351 -18.19 -2.52 -19.63
C PHE A 351 -19.48 -2.49 -20.46
N ARG A 352 -19.45 -3.01 -21.68
CA ARG A 352 -20.64 -3.23 -22.52
C ARG A 352 -20.74 -4.71 -22.90
N ARG A 353 -21.93 -5.17 -23.28
CA ARG A 353 -22.11 -6.55 -23.80
C ARG A 353 -21.61 -6.66 -25.24
N ASP A 354 -20.31 -6.49 -25.44
CA ASP A 354 -19.62 -6.65 -26.73
C ASP A 354 -18.28 -7.37 -26.56
N ALA A 355 -17.73 -7.84 -27.68
CA ALA A 355 -16.50 -8.65 -27.68
C ALA A 355 -15.29 -7.91 -27.08
N ARG A 356 -15.21 -6.58 -27.24
CA ARG A 356 -14.08 -5.78 -26.72
C ARG A 356 -14.10 -5.68 -25.20
N SER A 357 -15.27 -5.48 -24.62
CA SER A 357 -15.44 -5.44 -23.16
C SER A 357 -15.22 -6.83 -22.55
N VAL A 358 -15.62 -7.90 -23.25
CA VAL A 358 -15.28 -9.28 -22.84
C VAL A 358 -13.77 -9.50 -22.88
N ALA A 359 -13.09 -9.04 -23.93
CA ALA A 359 -11.63 -9.10 -24.02
C ALA A 359 -10.95 -8.36 -22.86
N ALA A 360 -11.47 -7.21 -22.42
CA ALA A 360 -10.96 -6.48 -21.25
C ALA A 360 -11.05 -7.32 -19.95
N LEU A 361 -12.15 -8.05 -19.74
CA LEU A 361 -12.27 -8.97 -18.60
C LEU A 361 -11.32 -10.16 -18.71
N VAL A 362 -11.13 -10.70 -19.91
CA VAL A 362 -10.15 -11.78 -20.16
C VAL A 362 -8.74 -11.29 -19.85
N ILE A 363 -8.36 -10.10 -20.30
CA ILE A 363 -7.04 -9.51 -20.02
C ILE A 363 -6.80 -9.38 -18.51
N VAL A 364 -7.79 -8.89 -17.76
CA VAL A 364 -7.70 -8.81 -16.29
C VAL A 364 -7.58 -10.19 -15.65
N GLY A 365 -8.42 -11.15 -16.07
CA GLY A 365 -8.40 -12.51 -15.53
C GLY A 365 -7.07 -13.22 -15.79
N VAL A 366 -6.53 -13.08 -17.01
CA VAL A 366 -5.19 -13.57 -17.35
C VAL A 366 -4.12 -12.85 -16.53
N GLY A 367 -4.23 -11.53 -16.36
CA GLY A 367 -3.33 -10.76 -15.51
C GLY A 367 -3.30 -11.27 -14.07
N LEU A 368 -4.45 -11.48 -13.44
CA LEU A 368 -4.56 -12.04 -12.09
C LEU A 368 -3.96 -13.45 -12.00
N ALA A 369 -4.13 -14.30 -13.03
CA ALA A 369 -3.58 -15.64 -13.00
C ALA A 369 -2.07 -15.70 -13.28
N VAL A 370 -1.57 -14.90 -14.22
CA VAL A 370 -0.22 -15.01 -14.78
C VAL A 370 0.78 -14.10 -14.08
N ILE A 371 0.39 -12.87 -13.70
CA ILE A 371 1.30 -11.92 -13.05
C ILE A 371 1.97 -12.52 -11.81
N PRO A 372 1.26 -13.22 -10.90
CA PRO A 372 1.92 -13.85 -9.75
C PRO A 372 2.96 -14.91 -10.12
N ALA A 373 2.82 -15.57 -11.27
CA ALA A 373 3.78 -16.55 -11.72
C ALA A 373 5.00 -15.91 -12.42
N SER A 374 4.79 -14.77 -13.09
CA SER A 374 5.85 -14.02 -13.76
C SER A 374 6.55 -13.01 -12.86
N THR A 375 5.93 -12.66 -11.73
CA THR A 375 6.49 -11.80 -10.68
C THR A 375 6.74 -12.65 -9.43
N GLU A 376 7.47 -12.11 -8.46
CA GLU A 376 7.79 -12.85 -7.24
C GLU A 376 6.64 -12.81 -6.21
N LEU A 377 5.41 -12.56 -6.67
CA LEU A 377 4.22 -12.55 -5.84
C LEU A 377 3.72 -13.98 -5.58
N VAL A 378 2.99 -14.13 -4.49
CA VAL A 378 2.21 -15.32 -4.20
C VAL A 378 0.99 -15.37 -5.12
N THR A 379 0.62 -16.60 -5.51
CA THR A 379 -0.58 -16.86 -6.32
C THR A 379 -1.80 -16.12 -5.78
N THR A 380 -2.55 -15.47 -6.67
CA THR A 380 -3.77 -14.74 -6.32
C THR A 380 -4.71 -15.62 -5.52
N LEU A 381 -5.08 -15.13 -4.34
CA LEU A 381 -5.91 -15.86 -3.39
C LEU A 381 -7.36 -15.94 -3.90
N TRP A 382 -8.06 -17.01 -3.57
CA TRP A 382 -9.44 -17.25 -4.03
C TRP A 382 -10.40 -16.09 -3.70
N TRP A 383 -10.20 -15.40 -2.57
CA TRP A 383 -11.03 -14.27 -2.18
C TRP A 383 -10.64 -12.96 -2.89
N GLU A 384 -9.41 -12.83 -3.40
CA GLU A 384 -9.03 -11.70 -4.27
C GLU A 384 -9.74 -11.82 -5.62
N TRP A 385 -9.98 -13.04 -6.13
CA TRP A 385 -10.85 -13.27 -7.29
C TRP A 385 -12.28 -12.82 -7.01
N ILE A 386 -12.81 -13.07 -5.80
CA ILE A 386 -14.13 -12.57 -5.40
C ILE A 386 -14.12 -11.04 -5.37
N ALA A 387 -13.11 -10.41 -4.77
CA ALA A 387 -12.96 -8.96 -4.74
C ALA A 387 -12.90 -8.36 -6.15
N ALA A 388 -12.21 -9.03 -7.09
CA ALA A 388 -12.17 -8.64 -8.49
C ALA A 388 -13.56 -8.66 -9.15
N VAL A 389 -14.32 -9.74 -8.95
CA VAL A 389 -15.71 -9.83 -9.44
C VAL A 389 -16.59 -8.75 -8.80
N VAL A 390 -16.46 -8.53 -7.49
CA VAL A 390 -17.19 -7.49 -6.76
C VAL A 390 -16.89 -6.11 -7.36
N GLY A 391 -15.63 -5.78 -7.64
CA GLY A 391 -15.23 -4.54 -8.30
C GLY A 391 -15.96 -4.33 -9.63
N VAL A 392 -15.90 -5.32 -10.52
CA VAL A 392 -16.58 -5.27 -11.83
C VAL A 392 -18.10 -5.12 -11.67
N VAL A 393 -18.73 -5.87 -10.77
CA VAL A 393 -20.17 -5.80 -10.52
C VAL A 393 -20.58 -4.44 -9.97
N LEU A 394 -19.84 -3.90 -8.99
CA LEU A 394 -20.08 -2.56 -8.44
C LEU A 394 -19.98 -1.50 -9.53
N GLY A 395 -18.97 -1.57 -10.40
CA GLY A 395 -18.85 -0.68 -11.56
C GLY A 395 -20.08 -0.73 -12.46
N LEU A 396 -20.58 -1.93 -12.78
CA LEU A 396 -21.79 -2.12 -13.58
C LEU A 396 -23.03 -1.52 -12.91
N LEU A 397 -23.19 -1.69 -11.60
CA LEU A 397 -24.30 -1.14 -10.83
C LEU A 397 -24.25 0.39 -10.78
N LEU A 398 -23.07 0.97 -10.55
CA LEU A 398 -22.85 2.42 -10.56
C LEU A 398 -23.18 3.03 -11.91
N ARG A 399 -22.80 2.36 -13.01
CA ARG A 399 -23.19 2.79 -14.36
C ARG A 399 -24.70 2.78 -14.53
N ARG A 400 -25.41 1.73 -14.07
CA ARG A 400 -26.87 1.65 -14.17
C ARG A 400 -27.53 2.81 -13.41
N ALA A 401 -27.08 3.09 -12.19
CA ALA A 401 -27.56 4.21 -11.40
C ALA A 401 -27.35 5.57 -12.12
N ALA A 402 -26.17 5.79 -12.70
CA ALA A 402 -25.84 7.01 -13.44
C ALA A 402 -26.68 7.20 -14.73
N VAL A 403 -27.19 6.10 -15.30
CA VAL A 403 -28.10 6.14 -16.46
C VAL A 403 -29.57 6.30 -16.03
N SER A 404 -30.00 5.63 -14.95
CA SER A 404 -31.40 5.64 -14.50
C SER A 404 -31.86 6.98 -13.91
N ASP A 405 -30.99 7.68 -13.18
CA ASP A 405 -31.33 8.91 -12.45
C ASP A 405 -31.85 10.03 -13.38
N GLN A 406 -31.51 10.00 -14.67
CA GLN A 406 -31.95 10.99 -15.64
C GLN A 406 -33.06 10.52 -16.58
N GLY A 407 -33.52 9.27 -16.47
CA GLY A 407 -34.76 8.81 -17.11
C GLY A 407 -36.01 9.39 -16.45
N SER A 408 -35.92 9.80 -15.19
CA SER A 408 -37.01 10.45 -14.44
C SER A 408 -37.10 11.98 -14.68
N ILE A 409 -36.14 12.56 -15.41
CA ILE A 409 -36.02 14.00 -15.68
C ILE A 409 -36.58 14.36 -17.08
N ARG A 410 -36.97 13.37 -17.89
CA ARG A 410 -37.59 13.59 -19.21
C ARG A 410 -39.11 13.67 -19.15
#